data_AF-A0A947RE89-F1
#
_entry.id   AF-A0A947RE89-F1
#
_cell.length_a   1.000
_cell.length_b   1.000
_cell.length_c   1.000
_cell.angle_alpha   90.00
_cell.angle_beta   90.00
_cell.angle_gamma   90.00
#
_symmetry.space_group_name_H-M   'P 1'
#
loop_
_entity.id
_entity.type
_entity.pdbx_description
1 polymer ?
#
loop_
_entity_poly.entity_id
_entity_poly.type
_entity_poly.pdbx_seq_one_letter_code
_entity_poly.pdbx_strand_id
1 'polypeptide(L)'
;MTNLGFLAAFGTALCWGSYMVPFKKSESSNIIQFQTLIAVSIGFSGLIISIILGYPLTLNAYGLMSGALWAIANAISFIAIIDLGLSRAVPLMGSLVVIFSFLWGALFFHEMPAGLTMGFLGIGLIVAGVILVSSTENMESRKIKKGLSAGICAGLIWGSQLVPLKVGNVSTGDFFFPVCLGILLTGLLIAAIKRIKFKNEAIAFSLTSGIIWNIGNLLSLISLSLIGLSKAGPTSQISSLVAVLWGLFYFKEIKERKAKLQVLVGAFILLAGVVTLGFA
;
A
#
# COMPACT_ATOMS: atom_id res chain seq x y z
N MET A 1 -8.58 -2.98 -25.56
CA MET A 1 -7.85 -3.56 -24.42
C MET A 1 -7.13 -2.51 -23.57
N THR A 2 -6.38 -1.58 -24.17
CA THR A 2 -5.64 -0.53 -23.44
C THR A 2 -6.51 0.34 -22.51
N ASN A 3 -7.67 0.80 -22.98
CA ASN A 3 -8.59 1.62 -22.16
C ASN A 3 -9.12 0.86 -20.93
N LEU A 4 -9.36 -0.45 -21.06
CA LEU A 4 -9.79 -1.30 -19.94
C LEU A 4 -8.66 -1.44 -18.90
N GLY A 5 -7.40 -1.51 -19.33
CA GLY A 5 -6.27 -1.53 -18.42
C GLY A 5 -6.13 -0.24 -17.61
N PHE A 6 -6.29 0.93 -18.23
CA PHE A 6 -6.31 2.20 -17.50
C PHE A 6 -7.50 2.32 -16.55
N LEU A 7 -8.68 1.83 -16.94
CA LEU A 7 -9.85 1.79 -16.07
C LEU A 7 -9.60 0.89 -14.85
N ALA A 8 -8.99 -0.28 -15.06
CA ALA A 8 -8.60 -1.17 -13.98
C ALA A 8 -7.56 -0.52 -13.05
N ALA A 9 -6.57 0.17 -13.60
CA ALA A 9 -5.57 0.90 -12.81
C ALA A 9 -6.19 2.02 -11.95
N PHE A 10 -7.16 2.74 -12.50
CA PHE A 10 -7.91 3.75 -11.75
C PHE A 10 -8.77 3.11 -10.65
N GLY A 11 -9.42 1.98 -10.94
CA GLY A 11 -10.13 1.20 -9.94
C GLY A 11 -9.22 0.70 -8.81
N THR A 12 -8.02 0.22 -9.14
CA THR A 12 -6.97 -0.10 -8.16
C THR A 12 -6.64 1.10 -7.29
N ALA A 13 -6.42 2.27 -7.89
CA ALA A 13 -6.11 3.50 -7.16
C ALA A 13 -7.22 3.87 -6.17
N LEU A 14 -8.49 3.79 -6.60
CA LEU A 14 -9.64 4.05 -5.71
C LEU A 14 -9.69 3.06 -4.55
N CYS A 15 -9.52 1.76 -4.83
CA CYS A 15 -9.53 0.71 -3.81
C CYS A 15 -8.38 0.87 -2.81
N TRP A 16 -7.13 0.92 -3.26
CA TRP A 16 -5.96 1.06 -2.38
C TRP A 16 -5.87 2.43 -1.70
N GLY A 17 -6.44 3.48 -2.27
CA GLY A 17 -6.55 4.76 -1.59
C GLY A 17 -7.63 4.78 -0.50
N SER A 18 -8.61 3.89 -0.58
CA SER A 18 -9.79 3.88 0.30
C SER A 18 -9.80 2.74 1.33
N TYR A 19 -9.01 1.67 1.16
CA TYR A 19 -9.09 0.51 2.05
C TYR A 19 -8.76 0.81 3.51
N MET A 20 -8.04 1.90 3.80
CA MET A 20 -7.73 2.36 5.15
C MET A 20 -8.82 3.27 5.76
N VAL A 21 -9.81 3.69 4.98
CA VAL A 21 -10.93 4.53 5.44
C VAL A 21 -11.81 3.81 6.48
N PRO A 22 -12.20 2.52 6.30
CA PRO A 22 -12.93 1.77 7.32
C PRO A 22 -12.23 1.72 8.67
N PHE A 23 -10.89 1.58 8.69
CA PHE A 23 -10.12 1.60 9.93
C PHE A 23 -10.32 2.90 10.69
N LYS A 24 -10.07 4.02 10.02
CA LYS A 24 -10.21 5.34 10.64
C LYS A 24 -11.66 5.65 11.05
N LYS A 25 -12.65 5.18 10.28
CA LYS A 25 -14.08 5.32 10.60
C LYS A 25 -14.52 4.44 11.78
N SER A 26 -13.88 3.30 11.98
CA SER A 26 -14.23 2.37 13.07
C SER A 26 -13.80 2.87 14.45
N GLU A 27 -12.90 3.86 14.51
CA GLU A 27 -12.26 4.35 15.73
C GLU A 27 -11.64 3.22 16.59
N SER A 28 -11.33 2.08 15.96
CA SER A 28 -10.81 0.91 16.66
C SER A 28 -9.43 1.20 17.24
N SER A 29 -9.29 0.97 18.54
CA SER A 29 -8.00 1.06 19.23
C SER A 29 -7.18 -0.23 19.10
N ASN A 30 -7.79 -1.34 18.66
CA ASN A 30 -7.13 -2.63 18.57
C ASN A 30 -6.59 -2.90 17.15
N ILE A 31 -5.43 -2.32 16.86
CA ILE A 31 -4.72 -2.44 15.57
C ILE A 31 -4.56 -3.91 15.16
N ILE A 32 -4.15 -4.77 16.09
CA ILE A 32 -3.83 -6.17 15.77
C ILE A 32 -5.10 -6.94 15.41
N GLN A 33 -6.21 -6.73 16.13
CA GLN A 33 -7.49 -7.30 15.75
C GLN A 33 -7.92 -6.83 14.36
N PHE A 34 -7.85 -5.52 14.10
CA PHE A 34 -8.26 -4.95 12.81
C PHE A 34 -7.44 -5.54 11.66
N GLN A 35 -6.12 -5.58 11.82
CA GLN A 35 -5.22 -6.18 10.83
C GLN A 35 -5.49 -7.67 10.62
N THR A 36 -5.74 -8.41 11.69
CA THR A 36 -6.02 -9.86 11.60
C THR A 36 -7.29 -10.10 10.80
N LEU A 37 -8.33 -9.31 11.04
CA LEU A 37 -9.61 -9.44 10.34
C LEU A 37 -9.52 -8.98 8.87
N ILE A 38 -8.69 -7.98 8.55
CA ILE A 38 -8.31 -7.69 7.16
C ILE A 38 -7.65 -8.91 6.53
N ALA A 39 -6.68 -9.53 7.20
CA ALA A 39 -5.97 -10.68 6.68
C ALA A 39 -6.90 -11.89 6.46
N VAL A 40 -7.85 -12.11 7.37
CA VAL A 40 -8.93 -13.10 7.23
C VAL A 40 -9.74 -12.81 5.97
N SER A 41 -10.20 -11.57 5.81
CA SER A 41 -10.98 -11.15 4.64
C SER A 41 -10.21 -11.33 3.32
N ILE A 42 -8.94 -10.94 3.27
CA ILE A 42 -8.08 -11.11 2.09
C ILE A 42 -7.86 -12.60 1.76
N GLY A 43 -7.61 -13.43 2.76
CA GLY A 43 -7.42 -14.88 2.58
C GLY A 43 -8.65 -15.55 1.96
N PHE A 44 -9.82 -15.33 2.56
CA PHE A 44 -11.07 -15.96 2.07
C PHE A 44 -11.53 -15.38 0.74
N SER A 45 -11.51 -14.06 0.56
CA SER A 45 -11.86 -13.46 -0.74
C SER A 45 -10.85 -13.84 -1.82
N GLY A 46 -9.56 -13.98 -1.49
CA GLY A 46 -8.52 -14.44 -2.41
C GLY A 46 -8.73 -15.88 -2.87
N LEU A 47 -9.11 -16.78 -1.95
CA LEU A 47 -9.51 -18.15 -2.31
C LEU A 47 -10.70 -18.15 -3.27
N ILE A 48 -11.76 -17.40 -2.96
CA ILE A 48 -12.96 -17.31 -3.80
C ILE A 48 -12.60 -16.76 -5.20
N ILE A 49 -11.84 -15.68 -5.27
CA ILE A 49 -11.38 -15.08 -6.54
C ILE A 49 -10.57 -16.10 -7.34
N SER A 50 -9.68 -16.84 -6.68
CA SER A 50 -8.83 -17.84 -7.35
C SER A 50 -9.66 -18.96 -7.96
N ILE A 51 -10.69 -19.45 -7.26
CA ILE A 51 -11.62 -20.46 -7.77
C ILE A 51 -12.42 -19.92 -8.96
N ILE A 52 -12.99 -18.72 -8.85
CA ILE A 52 -13.85 -18.12 -9.89
C ILE A 52 -13.06 -17.83 -11.17
N LEU A 53 -11.83 -17.32 -11.04
CA LEU A 53 -10.99 -16.93 -12.18
C LEU A 53 -10.07 -18.04 -12.68
N GLY A 54 -10.09 -19.21 -12.04
CA GLY A 54 -9.22 -20.33 -12.38
C GLY A 54 -7.73 -20.07 -12.11
N TYR A 55 -7.40 -19.22 -11.14
CA TYR A 55 -6.00 -19.06 -10.72
C TYR A 55 -5.52 -20.31 -9.98
N PRO A 56 -4.27 -20.76 -10.24
CA PRO A 56 -3.73 -21.93 -9.57
C PRO A 56 -3.74 -21.78 -8.05
N LEU A 57 -4.21 -22.83 -7.36
CA LEU A 57 -4.13 -22.93 -5.89
C LEU A 57 -2.80 -23.55 -5.43
N THR A 58 -1.79 -23.52 -6.30
CA THR A 58 -0.46 -24.08 -6.06
C THR A 58 0.25 -23.27 -4.98
N LEU A 59 0.73 -23.96 -3.95
CA LEU A 59 1.48 -23.30 -2.89
C LEU A 59 2.93 -23.09 -3.32
N ASN A 60 3.44 -21.87 -3.11
CA ASN A 60 4.86 -21.58 -3.24
C ASN A 60 5.34 -20.67 -2.11
N ALA A 61 6.56 -20.89 -1.66
CA ALA A 61 7.15 -20.16 -0.53
C ALA A 61 7.30 -18.67 -0.83
N TYR A 62 7.52 -18.29 -2.10
CA TYR A 62 7.72 -16.90 -2.51
C TYR A 62 6.46 -16.05 -2.33
N GLY A 63 5.30 -16.55 -2.75
CA GLY A 63 4.03 -15.87 -2.54
C GLY A 63 3.63 -15.85 -1.06
N LEU A 64 3.84 -16.94 -0.33
CA LEU A 64 3.63 -16.95 1.13
C LEU A 64 4.49 -15.89 1.85
N MET A 65 5.77 -15.77 1.46
CA MET A 65 6.69 -14.78 2.02
C MET A 65 6.30 -13.35 1.65
N SER A 66 5.89 -13.10 0.41
CA SER A 66 5.34 -11.80 -0.01
C SER A 66 4.07 -11.43 0.79
N GLY A 67 3.17 -12.39 0.99
CA GLY A 67 1.99 -12.19 1.83
C GLY A 67 2.33 -11.89 3.29
N ALA A 68 3.36 -12.54 3.83
CA ALA A 68 3.85 -12.26 5.17
C ALA A 68 4.43 -10.84 5.29
N LEU A 69 5.26 -10.41 4.33
CA LEU A 69 5.79 -9.04 4.26
C LEU A 69 4.64 -8.03 4.24
N TRP A 70 3.62 -8.27 3.39
CA TRP A 70 2.46 -7.39 3.33
C TRP A 70 1.72 -7.29 4.67
N ALA A 71 1.46 -8.42 5.32
CA ALA A 71 0.72 -8.44 6.58
C ALA A 71 1.47 -7.74 7.73
N ILE A 72 2.79 -7.89 7.78
CA ILE A 72 3.65 -7.22 8.76
C ILE A 72 3.67 -5.71 8.49
N ALA A 73 3.89 -5.31 7.23
CA ALA A 73 3.88 -3.90 6.84
C ALA A 73 2.54 -3.24 7.15
N ASN A 74 1.42 -3.91 6.82
CA ASN A 74 0.09 -3.36 7.07
C ASN A 74 -0.19 -3.18 8.58
N ALA A 75 0.27 -4.10 9.43
CA ALA A 75 0.18 -3.95 10.89
C ALA A 75 0.90 -2.68 11.39
N ILE A 76 2.10 -2.42 10.87
CA ILE A 76 2.91 -1.24 11.22
C ILE A 76 2.29 0.04 10.65
N SER A 77 1.72 -0.03 9.44
CA SER A 77 1.12 1.12 8.75
C SER A 77 0.01 1.80 9.56
N PHE A 78 -0.76 1.04 10.35
CA PHE A 78 -1.78 1.59 11.23
C PHE A 78 -1.20 2.54 12.28
N ILE A 79 0.01 2.28 12.77
CA ILE A 79 0.70 3.19 13.71
C ILE A 79 0.98 4.53 13.03
N ALA A 80 1.45 4.51 11.79
CA ALA A 80 1.68 5.73 11.00
C ALA A 80 0.36 6.50 10.77
N ILE A 81 -0.73 5.81 10.45
CA ILE A 81 -2.04 6.43 10.22
C ILE A 81 -2.63 7.03 11.49
N ILE A 82 -2.48 6.38 12.65
CA ILE A 82 -2.93 6.92 13.94
C ILE A 82 -2.16 8.19 14.30
N ASP A 83 -0.83 8.15 14.16
CA ASP A 83 0.03 9.23 14.65
C ASP A 83 0.15 10.41 13.66
N LEU A 84 0.07 10.18 12.35
CA LEU A 84 0.20 11.22 11.31
C LEU A 84 -1.12 11.56 10.58
N GLY A 85 -2.11 10.68 10.61
CA GLY A 85 -3.31 10.79 9.78
C GLY A 85 -3.16 10.19 8.38
N LEU A 86 -4.29 9.91 7.74
CA LEU A 86 -4.40 9.26 6.43
C LEU A 86 -3.80 10.13 5.33
N SER A 87 -4.04 11.45 5.37
CA SER A 87 -3.56 12.40 4.36
C SER A 87 -2.04 12.59 4.35
N ARG A 88 -1.35 12.16 5.41
CA ARG A 88 0.11 12.27 5.54
C ARG A 88 0.80 10.91 5.47
N ALA A 89 0.28 9.93 6.21
CA ALA A 89 0.88 8.60 6.30
C ALA A 89 0.85 7.85 4.98
N VAL A 90 -0.29 7.85 4.26
CA VAL A 90 -0.41 7.04 3.03
C VAL A 90 0.50 7.54 1.91
N PRO A 91 0.56 8.84 1.59
CA PRO A 91 1.52 9.34 0.61
C PRO A 91 2.97 9.09 1.01
N LEU A 92 3.32 9.24 2.30
CA LEU A 92 4.65 8.91 2.83
C LEU A 92 5.01 7.44 2.57
N MET A 93 4.14 6.51 2.98
CA MET A 93 4.39 5.09 2.83
C MET A 93 4.44 4.68 1.36
N GLY A 94 3.45 5.11 0.55
CA GLY A 94 3.40 4.79 -0.89
C GLY A 94 4.61 5.31 -1.66
N SER A 95 5.16 6.45 -1.25
CA SER A 95 6.40 7.01 -1.80
C SER A 95 7.62 6.13 -1.50
N LEU A 96 7.74 5.68 -0.25
CA LEU A 96 8.84 4.83 0.17
C LEU A 96 8.75 3.44 -0.46
N VAL A 97 7.54 2.90 -0.65
CA VAL A 97 7.34 1.65 -1.41
C VAL A 97 7.94 1.76 -2.81
N VAL A 98 7.68 2.86 -3.51
CA VAL A 98 8.22 3.08 -4.86
C VAL A 98 9.75 3.21 -4.83
N ILE A 99 10.31 3.99 -3.91
CA ILE A 99 11.76 4.17 -3.77
C ILE A 99 12.44 2.82 -3.48
N PHE A 100 11.97 2.07 -2.49
CA PHE A 100 12.60 0.80 -2.12
C PHE A 100 12.42 -0.28 -3.19
N SER A 101 11.26 -0.33 -3.87
CA SER A 101 11.06 -1.24 -5.01
C SER A 101 12.07 -0.95 -6.13
N PHE A 102 12.29 0.34 -6.44
CA PHE A 102 13.30 0.75 -7.42
C PHE A 102 14.71 0.38 -6.98
N LEU A 103 15.07 0.64 -5.72
CA LEU A 103 16.39 0.29 -5.18
C LEU A 103 16.67 -1.22 -5.23
N TRP A 104 15.69 -2.06 -4.93
CA TRP A 104 15.83 -3.50 -5.11
C TRP A 104 16.07 -3.87 -6.58
N GLY A 105 15.32 -3.28 -7.51
CA GLY A 105 15.55 -3.45 -8.95
C GLY A 105 16.97 -3.09 -9.38
N ALA A 106 17.43 -1.88 -9.02
CA ALA A 106 18.72 -1.36 -9.44
C ALA A 106 19.90 -2.05 -8.75
N LEU A 107 19.85 -2.27 -7.43
CA LEU A 107 20.99 -2.74 -6.65
C LEU A 107 21.05 -4.26 -6.50
N PHE A 108 19.92 -4.92 -6.30
CA PHE A 108 19.87 -6.35 -6.01
C PHE A 108 19.66 -7.20 -7.27
N PHE A 109 18.82 -6.73 -8.20
CA PHE A 109 18.62 -7.41 -9.49
C PHE A 109 19.54 -6.89 -10.60
N HIS A 110 20.34 -5.86 -10.32
CA HIS A 110 21.26 -5.23 -11.27
C HIS A 110 20.58 -4.74 -12.55
N GLU A 111 19.29 -4.42 -12.47
CA GLU A 111 18.53 -3.80 -13.54
C GLU A 111 18.67 -2.29 -13.42
N MET A 112 19.89 -1.80 -13.68
CA MET A 112 20.11 -0.36 -13.79
C MET A 112 19.39 0.14 -15.04
N PRO A 113 18.42 1.04 -14.88
CA PRO A 113 17.67 1.47 -16.03
C PRO A 113 18.46 2.58 -16.75
N ALA A 114 18.25 2.71 -18.06
CA ALA A 114 19.11 3.52 -18.95
C ALA A 114 19.04 5.03 -18.63
N GLY A 115 18.02 5.48 -17.89
CA GLY A 115 17.77 6.85 -17.48
C GLY A 115 18.05 7.10 -16.00
N LEU A 116 19.26 6.80 -15.51
CA LEU A 116 19.71 7.11 -14.14
C LEU A 116 19.38 8.55 -13.68
N THR A 117 19.45 9.52 -14.60
CA THR A 117 19.08 10.91 -14.35
C THR A 117 17.60 11.07 -13.98
N MET A 118 16.70 10.43 -14.73
CA MET A 118 15.27 10.37 -14.41
C MET A 118 15.02 9.58 -13.12
N GLY A 119 15.85 8.56 -12.86
CA GLY A 119 15.91 7.84 -11.58
C GLY A 119 16.11 8.77 -10.39
N PHE A 120 17.22 9.50 -10.37
CA PHE A 120 17.55 10.44 -9.29
C PHE A 120 16.57 11.61 -9.19
N LEU A 121 16.12 12.16 -10.33
CA LEU A 121 15.11 13.22 -10.36
C LEU A 121 13.78 12.75 -9.78
N GLY A 122 13.33 11.55 -10.15
CA GLY A 122 12.11 10.94 -9.61
C GLY A 122 12.18 10.76 -8.10
N ILE A 123 13.29 10.20 -7.59
CA ILE A 123 13.53 10.07 -6.15
C ILE A 123 13.54 11.45 -5.47
N GLY A 124 14.23 12.44 -6.05
CA GLY A 124 14.30 13.81 -5.51
C GLY A 124 12.92 14.46 -5.37
N LEU A 125 12.08 14.34 -6.39
CA LEU A 125 10.69 14.80 -6.36
C LEU A 125 9.86 14.07 -5.29
N ILE A 126 10.01 12.75 -5.19
CA ILE A 126 9.33 11.96 -4.15
C ILE A 126 9.76 12.45 -2.76
N VAL A 127 11.05 12.64 -2.50
CA VAL A 127 11.54 13.14 -1.20
C VAL A 127 11.00 14.54 -0.91
N ALA A 128 11.03 15.46 -1.89
CA ALA A 128 10.49 16.81 -1.74
C ALA A 128 8.99 16.79 -1.40
N GLY A 129 8.21 15.97 -2.09
CA GLY A 129 6.78 15.82 -1.82
C GLY A 129 6.50 15.25 -0.42
N VAL A 130 7.27 14.27 0.04
CA VAL A 130 7.17 13.72 1.41
C VAL A 130 7.45 14.80 2.46
N ILE A 131 8.51 15.59 2.29
CA ILE A 131 8.85 16.69 3.21
C ILE A 131 7.71 17.71 3.27
N LEU A 132 7.15 18.05 2.11
CA LEU A 132 6.06 19.03 2.03
C LEU A 132 4.78 18.53 2.72
N VAL A 133 4.43 17.25 2.54
CA VAL A 133 3.27 16.62 3.19
C VAL A 133 3.46 16.46 4.70
N SER A 134 4.68 16.16 5.15
CA SER A 134 4.96 15.88 6.57
C SER A 134 5.17 17.12 7.44
N SER A 135 5.48 18.27 6.85
CA SER A 135 5.80 19.53 7.57
C SER A 135 4.58 20.35 8.01
N THR A 136 3.36 19.86 7.77
CA THR A 136 2.13 20.56 8.18
C THR A 136 1.74 20.21 9.62
N GLU A 137 1.65 21.22 10.49
CA GLU A 137 1.11 21.28 11.88
C GLU A 137 2.05 21.12 13.08
N ASN A 138 1.66 21.81 14.17
CA ASN A 138 2.16 21.69 15.54
C ASN A 138 1.67 20.39 16.21
N MET A 139 2.01 19.22 15.66
CA MET A 139 1.80 17.96 16.36
C MET A 139 2.87 17.76 17.44
N GLU A 140 2.54 17.00 18.48
CA GLU A 140 3.51 16.63 19.52
C GLU A 140 4.70 15.88 18.89
N SER A 141 5.92 16.37 19.08
CA SER A 141 7.13 15.90 18.38
C SER A 141 7.35 14.39 18.52
N ARG A 142 6.95 13.80 19.65
CA ARG A 142 7.04 12.36 19.91
C ARG A 142 6.12 11.55 18.99
N LYS A 143 4.89 12.00 18.77
CA LYS A 143 3.93 11.33 17.86
C LYS A 143 4.41 11.41 16.42
N ILE A 144 4.92 12.57 16.00
CA ILE A 144 5.51 12.75 14.66
C ILE A 144 6.64 11.73 14.44
N LYS A 145 7.63 11.67 15.35
CA LYS A 145 8.77 10.74 15.22
C LYS A 145 8.31 9.28 15.15
N LYS A 146 7.38 8.89 16.02
CA LYS A 146 6.83 7.52 16.03
C LYS A 146 6.10 7.20 14.72
N GLY A 147 5.20 8.07 14.27
CA GLY A 147 4.47 7.90 13.03
C GLY A 147 5.37 7.84 11.80
N LEU A 148 6.39 8.71 11.72
CA LEU A 148 7.38 8.69 10.63
C LEU A 148 8.19 7.40 10.64
N SER A 149 8.69 6.96 11.80
CA SER A 149 9.45 5.71 11.90
C SER A 149 8.61 4.50 11.48
N ALA A 150 7.36 4.43 11.91
CA ALA A 150 6.43 3.39 11.48
C ALA A 150 6.16 3.45 9.97
N GLY A 151 5.95 4.64 9.41
CA GLY A 151 5.75 4.83 7.97
C GLY A 151 6.96 4.41 7.14
N ILE A 152 8.17 4.70 7.63
CA ILE A 152 9.42 4.29 6.97
C ILE A 152 9.58 2.78 7.00
N CYS A 153 9.40 2.15 8.17
CA CYS A 153 9.47 0.70 8.30
C CYS A 153 8.42 -0.01 7.43
N ALA A 154 7.16 0.46 7.44
CA ALA A 154 6.10 -0.10 6.60
C ALA A 154 6.41 0.06 5.11
N GLY A 155 6.88 1.24 4.69
CA GLY A 155 7.25 1.52 3.30
C GLY A 155 8.40 0.64 2.79
N LEU A 156 9.43 0.40 3.62
CA LEU A 156 10.52 -0.52 3.30
C LEU A 156 10.03 -1.96 3.11
N ILE A 157 9.21 -2.46 4.04
CA ILE A 157 8.74 -3.85 4.00
C ILE A 157 7.81 -4.04 2.79
N TRP A 158 6.87 -3.12 2.53
CA TRP A 158 6.02 -3.17 1.33
C TRP A 158 6.81 -2.98 0.03
N GLY A 159 7.81 -2.10 0.00
CA GLY A 159 8.69 -1.97 -1.16
C GLY A 159 9.51 -3.24 -1.45
N SER A 160 9.65 -4.11 -0.46
CA SER A 160 10.31 -5.41 -0.60
C SER A 160 9.36 -6.54 -0.98
N GLN A 161 8.04 -6.30 -1.01
CA GLN A 161 7.02 -7.33 -1.20
C GLN A 161 7.14 -8.07 -2.54
N LEU A 162 7.61 -7.39 -3.60
CA LEU A 162 7.76 -8.00 -4.93
C LEU A 162 9.12 -8.68 -5.15
N VAL A 163 10.05 -8.56 -4.21
CA VAL A 163 11.36 -9.24 -4.29
C VAL A 163 11.21 -10.77 -4.36
N PRO A 164 10.39 -11.43 -3.51
CA PRO A 164 10.19 -12.88 -3.58
C PRO A 164 9.65 -13.37 -4.93
N LEU A 165 8.70 -12.62 -5.53
CA LEU A 165 8.14 -12.95 -6.85
C LEU A 165 9.25 -13.12 -7.89
N LYS A 166 10.16 -12.14 -7.90
CA LYS A 166 11.22 -12.04 -8.89
C LYS A 166 12.36 -13.02 -8.63
N VAL A 167 12.78 -13.19 -7.37
CA VAL A 167 13.76 -14.22 -6.98
C VAL A 167 13.28 -15.62 -7.33
N GLY A 168 11.99 -15.89 -7.12
CA GLY A 168 11.40 -17.19 -7.42
C GLY A 168 11.04 -17.44 -8.88
N ASN A 169 11.14 -16.42 -9.74
CA ASN A 169 10.68 -16.45 -11.13
C ASN A 169 9.26 -17.05 -11.29
N VAL A 170 8.36 -16.69 -10.38
CA VAL A 170 6.99 -17.23 -10.31
C VAL A 170 6.07 -16.42 -11.22
N SER A 171 5.14 -17.07 -11.92
CA SER A 171 4.14 -16.37 -12.73
C SER A 171 3.21 -15.54 -11.84
N THR A 172 2.67 -14.42 -12.36
CA THR A 172 1.74 -13.58 -11.59
C THR A 172 0.46 -14.32 -11.17
N GLY A 173 0.01 -15.30 -11.96
CA GLY A 173 -1.14 -16.14 -11.65
C GLY A 173 -0.88 -17.09 -10.49
N ASP A 174 0.26 -17.81 -10.53
CA ASP A 174 0.71 -18.71 -9.45
C ASP A 174 1.07 -17.95 -8.17
N PHE A 175 1.27 -16.63 -8.25
CA PHE A 175 1.64 -15.80 -7.12
C PHE A 175 0.43 -15.31 -6.31
N PHE A 176 -0.72 -15.09 -6.94
CA PHE A 176 -1.87 -14.43 -6.31
C PHE A 176 -2.39 -15.19 -5.08
N PHE A 177 -2.75 -16.47 -5.25
CA PHE A 177 -3.34 -17.24 -4.15
C PHE A 177 -2.38 -17.43 -2.96
N PRO A 178 -1.10 -17.81 -3.17
CA PRO A 178 -0.14 -17.91 -2.08
C PRO A 178 0.14 -16.59 -1.35
N VAL A 179 0.05 -15.44 -2.02
CA VAL A 179 0.09 -14.13 -1.34
C VAL A 179 -1.10 -13.96 -0.41
N CYS A 180 -2.33 -14.18 -0.88
CA CYS A 180 -3.52 -14.07 -0.04
C CYS A 180 -3.46 -15.03 1.16
N LEU A 181 -2.97 -16.26 0.95
CA LEU A 181 -2.78 -17.23 2.01
C LEU A 181 -1.67 -16.82 2.99
N GLY A 182 -0.56 -16.29 2.50
CA GLY A 182 0.53 -15.77 3.33
C GLY A 182 0.07 -14.61 4.23
N ILE A 183 -0.77 -13.73 3.69
CA ILE A 183 -1.42 -12.64 4.45
C ILE A 183 -2.28 -13.23 5.57
N LEU A 184 -3.17 -14.18 5.25
CA LEU A 184 -4.04 -14.85 6.21
C LEU A 184 -3.25 -15.51 7.34
N LEU A 185 -2.30 -16.38 7.00
CA LEU A 185 -1.52 -17.14 7.97
C LEU A 185 -0.71 -16.22 8.89
N THR A 186 -0.11 -15.17 8.32
CA THR A 186 0.67 -14.20 9.11
C THR A 186 -0.23 -13.38 10.03
N GLY A 187 -1.41 -12.95 9.56
CA GLY A 187 -2.39 -12.27 10.40
C GLY A 187 -2.84 -13.12 11.60
N LEU A 188 -3.16 -14.39 11.35
CA LEU A 188 -3.53 -15.34 12.41
C LEU A 188 -2.38 -15.60 13.39
N LEU A 189 -1.15 -15.72 12.88
CA LEU A 189 0.04 -15.90 13.70
C LEU A 189 0.28 -14.68 14.62
N ILE A 190 0.17 -13.46 14.09
CA ILE A 190 0.30 -12.23 14.89
C ILE A 190 -0.79 -12.21 15.98
N ALA A 191 -2.04 -12.57 15.66
CA ALA A 191 -3.12 -12.64 16.65
C ALA A 191 -2.86 -13.66 17.75
N ALA A 192 -2.34 -14.83 17.39
CA ALA A 192 -2.00 -15.89 18.34
C ALA A 192 -0.86 -15.45 19.28
N ILE A 193 0.22 -14.89 18.74
CA ILE A 193 1.36 -14.37 19.52
C ILE A 193 0.91 -13.26 20.46
N LYS A 194 0.07 -12.34 19.98
CA LYS A 194 -0.45 -11.22 20.78
C LYS A 194 -1.65 -11.58 21.66
N ARG A 195 -2.12 -12.84 21.60
CA ARG A 195 -3.25 -13.38 22.38
C ARG A 195 -4.47 -12.46 22.34
N ILE A 196 -4.81 -12.00 21.14
CA ILE A 196 -5.90 -11.04 20.94
C ILE A 196 -7.24 -11.67 21.28
N LYS A 197 -8.04 -10.95 22.06
CA LYS A 197 -9.47 -11.24 22.25
C LYS A 197 -10.24 -10.48 21.20
N PHE A 198 -10.92 -11.21 20.31
CA PHE A 198 -11.78 -10.61 19.30
C PHE A 198 -13.00 -10.00 19.95
N LYS A 199 -13.24 -8.72 19.67
CA LYS A 199 -14.46 -8.03 20.03
C LYS A 199 -15.27 -7.73 18.78
N ASN A 200 -16.57 -7.55 18.94
CA ASN A 200 -17.47 -7.24 17.82
C ASN A 200 -17.18 -5.87 17.21
N GLU A 201 -16.59 -4.97 18.01
CA GLU A 201 -16.19 -3.66 17.52
C GLU A 201 -15.20 -3.80 16.35
N ALA A 202 -15.52 -3.12 15.25
CA ALA A 202 -14.72 -3.06 14.03
C ALA A 202 -14.64 -4.33 13.16
N ILE A 203 -15.39 -5.41 13.44
CA ILE A 203 -15.41 -6.60 12.55
C ILE A 203 -15.85 -6.22 11.13
N ALA A 204 -17.02 -5.62 10.99
CA ALA A 204 -17.56 -5.25 9.68
C ALA A 204 -16.62 -4.29 8.91
N PHE A 205 -16.03 -3.31 9.61
CA PHE A 205 -15.08 -2.37 9.01
C PHE A 205 -13.78 -3.06 8.57
N SER A 206 -13.26 -3.99 9.36
CA SER A 206 -12.03 -4.74 9.04
C SER A 206 -12.24 -5.64 7.84
N LEU A 207 -13.36 -6.37 7.80
CA LEU A 207 -13.70 -7.24 6.68
C LEU A 207 -13.91 -6.42 5.39
N THR A 208 -14.59 -5.28 5.49
CA THR A 208 -14.78 -4.35 4.38
C THR A 208 -13.45 -3.82 3.85
N SER A 209 -12.52 -3.45 4.74
CA SER A 209 -11.18 -3.00 4.38
C SER A 209 -10.41 -4.08 3.60
N GLY A 210 -10.45 -5.34 4.04
CA GLY A 210 -9.82 -6.46 3.34
C GLY A 210 -10.43 -6.72 1.95
N ILE A 211 -11.77 -6.64 1.82
CA ILE A 211 -12.45 -6.79 0.53
C ILE A 211 -12.04 -5.67 -0.44
N ILE A 212 -12.07 -4.41 0.02
CA ILE A 212 -11.67 -3.26 -0.80
C ILE A 212 -10.24 -3.43 -1.28
N TRP A 213 -9.32 -3.82 -0.38
CA TRP A 213 -7.92 -4.04 -0.75
C TRP A 213 -7.77 -5.13 -1.80
N ASN A 214 -8.44 -6.28 -1.61
CA ASN A 214 -8.27 -7.43 -2.49
C ASN A 214 -8.91 -7.22 -3.88
N ILE A 215 -10.02 -6.48 -3.95
CA ILE A 215 -10.57 -6.00 -5.24
C ILE A 215 -9.53 -5.12 -5.94
N GLY A 216 -8.91 -4.18 -5.22
CA GLY A 216 -7.83 -3.35 -5.76
C GLY A 216 -6.65 -4.18 -6.26
N ASN A 217 -6.28 -5.21 -5.51
CA ASN A 217 -5.21 -6.14 -5.86
C ASN A 217 -5.53 -6.90 -7.16
N LEU A 218 -6.75 -7.43 -7.30
CA LEU A 218 -7.19 -8.09 -8.53
C LEU A 218 -7.17 -7.13 -9.73
N LEU A 219 -7.72 -5.93 -9.58
CA LEU A 219 -7.69 -4.90 -10.62
C LEU A 219 -6.26 -4.50 -10.99
N SER A 220 -5.32 -4.56 -10.04
CA SER A 220 -3.92 -4.22 -10.27
C SER A 220 -3.24 -5.25 -11.17
N LEU A 221 -3.56 -6.54 -10.99
CA LEU A 221 -3.07 -7.62 -11.85
C LEU A 221 -3.68 -7.56 -13.25
N ILE A 222 -4.97 -7.21 -13.35
CA ILE A 222 -5.63 -6.98 -14.65
C ILE A 222 -4.98 -5.79 -15.36
N SER A 223 -4.76 -4.68 -14.67
CA SER A 223 -4.06 -3.52 -15.21
C SER A 223 -2.65 -3.87 -15.68
N LEU A 224 -1.88 -4.57 -14.84
CA LEU A 224 -0.52 -5.01 -15.13
C LEU A 224 -0.47 -5.87 -16.41
N SER A 225 -1.41 -6.82 -16.57
CA SER A 225 -1.45 -7.68 -17.75
C SER A 225 -1.90 -6.97 -19.03
N LEU A 226 -2.71 -5.89 -18.93
CA LEU A 226 -3.24 -5.18 -20.09
C LEU A 226 -2.38 -4.01 -20.58
N ILE A 227 -1.75 -3.26 -19.67
CA ILE A 227 -0.98 -2.04 -20.01
C ILE A 227 0.49 -2.10 -19.60
N GLY A 228 0.92 -3.16 -18.90
CA GLY A 228 2.29 -3.37 -18.47
C GLY A 228 2.70 -2.54 -17.24
N LEU A 229 3.80 -2.93 -16.60
CA LEU A 229 4.26 -2.36 -15.34
C LEU A 229 4.55 -0.85 -15.42
N SER A 230 5.20 -0.41 -16.51
CA SER A 230 5.59 0.98 -16.72
C SER A 230 4.40 1.96 -16.74
N LYS A 231 3.21 1.49 -17.14
CA LYS A 231 1.97 2.31 -17.14
C LYS A 231 1.10 2.04 -15.91
N ALA A 232 0.99 0.78 -15.50
CA ALA A 232 0.17 0.38 -14.35
C ALA A 232 0.70 0.95 -13.02
N GLY A 233 2.02 0.94 -12.82
CA GLY A 233 2.67 1.42 -11.60
C GLY A 233 2.32 2.87 -11.26
N PRO A 234 2.68 3.85 -12.11
CA PRO A 234 2.37 5.25 -11.85
C PRO A 234 0.87 5.54 -11.69
N THR A 235 0.03 4.84 -12.47
CA THR A 235 -1.44 5.01 -12.38
C THR A 235 -1.98 4.52 -11.04
N SER A 236 -1.46 3.41 -10.51
CA SER A 236 -1.88 2.89 -9.19
C SER A 236 -1.49 3.83 -8.03
N GLN A 237 -0.45 4.65 -8.19
CA GLN A 237 -0.01 5.62 -7.17
C GLN A 237 -0.99 6.78 -6.98
N ILE A 238 -1.96 6.97 -7.88
CA ILE A 238 -3.11 7.86 -7.67
C ILE A 238 -3.86 7.49 -6.38
N SER A 239 -3.73 6.24 -5.88
CA SER A 239 -4.20 5.84 -4.55
C SER A 239 -3.76 6.77 -3.42
N SER A 240 -2.54 7.33 -3.51
CA SER A 240 -2.04 8.30 -2.53
C SER A 240 -2.87 9.59 -2.55
N LEU A 241 -3.25 10.09 -3.73
CA LEU A 241 -4.17 11.23 -3.82
C LEU A 241 -5.54 10.89 -3.25
N VAL A 242 -6.09 9.72 -3.57
CA VAL A 242 -7.39 9.29 -3.04
C VAL A 242 -7.37 9.27 -1.51
N ALA A 243 -6.31 8.75 -0.89
CA ALA A 243 -6.14 8.76 0.56
C ALA A 243 -6.02 10.19 1.14
N VAL A 244 -5.31 11.08 0.44
CA VAL A 244 -5.24 12.52 0.78
C VAL A 244 -6.62 13.14 0.75
N LEU A 245 -7.41 12.89 -0.29
CA LEU A 245 -8.77 13.44 -0.42
C LEU A 245 -9.67 12.96 0.73
N TRP A 246 -9.62 11.67 1.07
CA TRP A 246 -10.31 11.14 2.25
C TRP A 246 -9.86 11.84 3.54
N GLY A 247 -8.54 11.98 3.77
CA GLY A 247 -8.01 12.62 4.96
C GLY A 247 -8.39 14.09 5.09
N LEU A 248 -8.30 14.87 4.01
CA LEU A 248 -8.53 16.31 4.02
C LEU A 248 -10.01 16.70 4.02
N PHE A 249 -10.84 16.00 3.24
CA PHE A 249 -12.24 16.42 3.01
C PHE A 249 -13.24 15.64 3.84
N TYR A 250 -13.08 14.32 3.97
CA TYR A 250 -14.00 13.48 4.75
C TYR A 250 -13.64 13.49 6.24
N PHE A 251 -12.39 13.15 6.58
CA PHE A 251 -11.93 13.12 7.97
C PHE A 251 -11.53 14.48 8.53
N LYS A 252 -11.35 15.49 7.65
CA LYS A 252 -11.01 16.86 8.02
C LYS A 252 -9.78 16.93 8.95
N GLU A 253 -8.77 16.10 8.66
CA GLU A 253 -7.56 15.93 9.48
C GLU A 253 -6.77 17.23 9.65
N ILE A 254 -6.81 18.09 8.64
CA ILE A 254 -6.13 19.38 8.62
C ILE A 254 -7.21 20.45 8.51
N LYS A 255 -7.19 21.46 9.39
CA LYS A 255 -8.19 22.55 9.38
C LYS A 255 -7.72 23.75 8.58
N GLU A 256 -6.43 24.07 8.68
CA GLU A 256 -5.85 25.27 8.06
C GLU A 256 -5.79 25.15 6.52
N ARG A 257 -6.27 26.17 5.81
CA ARG A 257 -6.30 26.17 4.33
C ARG A 257 -4.92 26.08 3.71
N LYS A 258 -3.92 26.79 4.26
CA LYS A 258 -2.54 26.76 3.77
C LYS A 258 -1.95 25.36 3.89
N ALA A 259 -2.10 24.72 5.05
CA ALA A 259 -1.67 23.35 5.29
C ALA A 259 -2.39 22.33 4.36
N LYS A 260 -3.70 22.49 4.11
CA LYS A 260 -4.41 21.66 3.12
C LYS A 260 -3.80 21.78 1.72
N LEU A 261 -3.55 23.01 1.27
CA LEU A 261 -2.95 23.27 -0.03
C LEU A 261 -1.54 22.67 -0.11
N GLN A 262 -0.76 22.81 0.96
CA GLN A 262 0.58 22.23 1.06
C GLN A 262 0.57 20.70 0.91
N VAL A 263 -0.33 19.99 1.60
CA VAL A 263 -0.47 18.53 1.45
C VAL A 263 -0.92 18.15 0.03
N LEU A 264 -1.85 18.90 -0.56
CA LEU A 264 -2.29 18.64 -1.94
C LEU A 264 -1.15 18.82 -2.94
N VAL A 265 -0.44 19.95 -2.88
CA VAL A 265 0.71 20.23 -3.75
C VAL A 265 1.79 19.17 -3.56
N GLY A 266 2.08 18.80 -2.31
CA GLY A 266 3.03 17.73 -2.00
C GLY A 266 2.62 16.41 -2.64
N ALA A 267 1.35 16.03 -2.57
CA ALA A 267 0.85 14.81 -3.20
C ALA A 267 0.92 14.83 -4.74
N PHE A 268 0.74 15.98 -5.38
CA PHE A 268 0.98 16.13 -6.82
C PHE A 268 2.46 16.02 -7.19
N ILE A 269 3.35 16.63 -6.40
CA ILE A 269 4.81 16.50 -6.57
C ILE A 269 5.24 15.03 -6.43
N LEU A 270 4.66 14.30 -5.47
CA LEU A 270 4.89 12.86 -5.31
C LEU A 270 4.51 12.08 -6.56
N LEU A 271 3.32 12.32 -7.11
CA LEU A 271 2.89 11.67 -8.35
C LEU A 271 3.81 12.01 -9.52
N ALA A 272 4.22 13.26 -9.65
CA ALA A 272 5.17 13.66 -10.68
C ALA A 272 6.51 12.93 -10.53
N GLY A 273 6.98 12.75 -9.30
CA GLY A 273 8.18 11.98 -8.99
C GLY A 273 8.07 10.50 -9.37
N VAL A 274 6.95 9.86 -9.04
CA VAL A 274 6.65 8.46 -9.46
C VAL A 274 6.63 8.32 -10.98
N VAL A 275 5.95 9.25 -11.67
CA VAL A 275 5.88 9.24 -13.13
C VAL A 275 7.27 9.43 -13.74
N THR A 276 8.06 10.36 -13.21
CA THR A 276 9.45 10.60 -13.63
C THR A 276 10.32 9.36 -13.42
N LEU A 277 10.16 8.69 -12.27
CA LEU A 277 10.87 7.45 -11.97
C LEU A 277 10.48 6.30 -12.91
N GLY A 278 9.25 6.30 -13.42
CA GLY A 278 8.79 5.33 -14.42
C GLY A 278 9.46 5.48 -15.80
N PHE A 279 10.14 6.60 -16.05
CA PHE A 279 10.96 6.82 -17.26
C PHE A 279 12.46 6.57 -17.03
N ALA A 280 12.85 6.21 -15.80
CA ALA A 280 14.23 5.83 -15.49
C ALA A 280 14.62 4.56 -16.21
#